data_AF-A0A7X8UJF7-F1
#
_entry.id   AF-A0A7X8UJF7-F1
#
_cell.length_a   1.000
_cell.length_b   1.000
_cell.length_c   1.000
_cell.angle_alpha   90.00
_cell.angle_beta   90.00
_cell.angle_gamma   90.00
#
_symmetry.space_group_name_H-M   'P 1'
#
loop_
_entity.id
_entity.type
_entity.pdbx_description
1 polymer ?
#
loop_
_entity_poly.entity_id
_entity_poly.type
_entity_poly.pdbx_seq_one_letter_code
_entity_poly.pdbx_strand_id
1 'polypeptide(L)'
;LHAPSLEHGVCDTVMRGGDTDTNAAIAGALLGAVHGSDAIPEQWRQAVLSCRPEQGRPGVRRPRPRPFWPVDALLVARVLAELGSMGH
;
A
#
# COMPACT_ATOMS: atom_id res chain seq x y z
N LEU A 1 -9.03 1.11 19.45
CA LEU A 1 -8.90 1.05 17.98
C LEU A 1 -10.29 0.75 17.43
N HIS A 2 -10.87 1.60 16.55
CA HIS A 2 -12.29 1.49 16.16
C HIS A 2 -12.58 0.44 15.08
N ALA A 3 -11.56 -0.08 14.39
CA ALA A 3 -11.71 -1.15 13.40
C ALA A 3 -11.21 -2.50 13.95
N PRO A 4 -11.91 -3.62 13.69
CA PRO A 4 -11.54 -4.96 14.17
C PRO A 4 -10.36 -5.58 13.41
N SER A 5 -9.99 -5.04 12.24
CA SER A 5 -8.83 -5.46 11.45
C SER A 5 -8.33 -4.32 10.55
N LEU A 6 -7.12 -4.48 10.02
CA LEU A 6 -6.57 -3.56 9.00
C LEU A 6 -7.48 -3.50 7.78
N GLU A 7 -7.90 -4.65 7.25
CA GLU A 7 -8.79 -4.73 6.09
C GLU A 7 -10.09 -3.96 6.32
N HIS A 8 -10.75 -4.18 7.47
CA HIS A 8 -12.00 -3.48 7.79
C HIS A 8 -11.78 -1.97 7.91
N GLY A 9 -10.70 -1.54 8.57
CA GLY A 9 -10.43 -0.11 8.74
C GLY A 9 -10.13 0.61 7.42
N VAL A 10 -9.36 -0.03 6.52
CA VAL A 10 -9.07 0.53 5.19
C VAL A 10 -10.35 0.54 4.34
N CYS A 11 -11.13 -0.54 4.33
CA CYS A 11 -12.40 -0.59 3.61
C CYS A 11 -13.39 0.47 4.12
N ASP A 12 -13.61 0.61 5.42
CA ASP A 12 -14.49 1.65 5.99
C ASP A 12 -14.02 3.05 5.56
N THR A 13 -12.72 3.30 5.62
CA THR A 13 -12.13 4.59 5.21
C THR A 13 -12.43 4.91 3.74
N VAL A 14 -12.24 3.95 2.83
CA VAL A 14 -12.53 4.12 1.41
C VAL A 14 -14.03 4.34 1.17
N MET A 15 -14.88 3.58 1.87
CA MET A 15 -16.34 3.64 1.69
C MET A 15 -16.97 4.96 2.15
N ARG A 16 -16.25 5.78 2.94
CA ARG A 16 -16.67 7.15 3.29
C ARG A 16 -16.57 8.15 2.15
N GLY A 17 -15.90 7.79 1.05
CA GLY A 17 -15.79 8.64 -0.14
C GLY A 17 -14.89 9.86 0.07
N GLY A 18 -15.03 10.85 -0.82
CA GLY A 18 -14.16 12.04 -0.86
C GLY A 18 -12.80 11.72 -1.48
N ASP A 19 -11.73 12.11 -0.80
CA ASP A 19 -10.34 11.88 -1.24
C ASP A 19 -9.86 10.48 -0.83
N THR A 20 -10.45 9.46 -1.47
CA THR A 20 -10.37 8.06 -1.01
C THR A 20 -8.95 7.49 -1.02
N ASP A 21 -8.11 7.87 -1.97
CA ASP A 21 -6.73 7.40 -2.08
C ASP A 21 -5.84 8.00 -0.99
N THR A 22 -5.90 9.32 -0.77
CA THR A 22 -5.18 9.98 0.32
C THR A 22 -5.63 9.42 1.68
N ASN A 23 -6.93 9.31 1.91
CA ASN A 23 -7.47 8.81 3.18
C ASN A 23 -7.06 7.35 3.43
N ALA A 24 -7.14 6.48 2.40
CA ALA A 24 -6.73 5.09 2.52
C ALA A 24 -5.21 4.94 2.73
N ALA A 25 -4.39 5.79 2.10
CA ALA A 25 -2.94 5.78 2.31
C ALA A 25 -2.58 6.11 3.77
N ILE A 26 -3.18 7.16 4.33
CA ILE A 26 -2.96 7.57 5.72
C ILE A 26 -3.48 6.51 6.69
N ALA A 27 -4.74 6.09 6.54
CA ALA A 27 -5.33 5.07 7.40
C ALA A 27 -4.58 3.74 7.32
N GLY A 28 -4.19 3.32 6.12
CA GLY A 28 -3.41 2.10 5.87
C GLY A 28 -2.03 2.15 6.52
N ALA A 29 -1.34 3.30 6.49
CA ALA A 29 -0.05 3.46 7.17
C ALA A 29 -0.21 3.33 8.70
N LEU A 30 -1.21 3.99 9.29
CA LEU A 30 -1.48 3.93 10.73
C LEU A 30 -1.89 2.53 11.18
N LEU A 31 -2.83 1.90 10.47
CA LEU A 31 -3.29 0.55 10.76
C LEU A 31 -2.18 -0.48 10.53
N GLY A 32 -1.36 -0.31 9.49
CA GLY A 32 -0.19 -1.14 9.22
C GLY A 32 0.87 -1.06 10.30
N ALA A 33 1.11 0.12 10.88
CA ALA A 33 2.00 0.28 12.02
C ALA A 33 1.49 -0.45 13.28
N VAL A 34 0.17 -0.51 13.48
CA VAL A 34 -0.46 -1.18 14.63
C VAL A 34 -0.54 -2.70 14.46
N HIS A 35 -0.93 -3.16 13.26
CA HIS A 35 -1.23 -4.58 13.00
C HIS A 35 -0.08 -5.34 12.33
N GLY A 36 0.94 -4.66 11.85
CA GLY A 36 2.02 -5.22 11.04
C GLY A 36 1.63 -5.42 9.56
N SER A 37 2.64 -5.56 8.70
CA SER A 37 2.46 -5.73 7.25
C SER A 37 1.82 -7.06 6.85
N ASP A 38 1.89 -8.07 7.72
CA ASP A 38 1.26 -9.38 7.51
C ASP A 38 -0.26 -9.36 7.73
N ALA A 39 -0.80 -8.30 8.35
CA ALA A 39 -2.24 -8.11 8.46
C ALA A 39 -2.88 -7.54 7.18
N ILE A 40 -2.07 -7.13 6.19
CA ILE A 40 -2.57 -6.71 4.88
C ILE A 40 -3.02 -7.94 4.10
N PRO A 41 -4.26 -7.99 3.58
CA PRO A 41 -4.72 -9.13 2.80
C PRO A 41 -3.77 -9.48 1.65
N GLU A 42 -3.47 -10.77 1.51
CA GLU A 42 -2.46 -11.24 0.56
C GLU A 42 -2.77 -10.81 -0.88
N GLN A 43 -4.05 -10.85 -1.26
CA GLN A 43 -4.49 -10.40 -2.57
C GLN A 43 -4.18 -8.92 -2.84
N TRP A 44 -4.17 -8.06 -1.81
CA TRP A 44 -3.80 -6.65 -1.97
C TRP A 44 -2.29 -6.50 -2.12
N ARG A 45 -1.51 -7.22 -1.31
CA ARG A 45 -0.04 -7.24 -1.44
C ARG A 45 0.37 -7.70 -2.82
N GLN A 46 -0.20 -8.81 -3.30
CA GLN A 46 0.10 -9.34 -4.63
C GLN A 46 -0.33 -8.41 -5.75
N ALA A 47 -1.49 -7.75 -5.65
CA ALA A 47 -1.92 -6.78 -6.65
C ALA A 47 -0.90 -5.65 -6.85
N VAL A 48 -0.28 -5.18 -5.76
CA VAL A 48 0.76 -4.14 -5.82
C VAL A 48 2.11 -4.74 -6.25
N LEU A 49 2.60 -5.77 -5.56
CA LEU A 49 3.95 -6.29 -5.75
C LEU A 49 4.16 -7.02 -7.08
N SER A 50 3.09 -7.48 -7.73
CA SER A 50 3.12 -8.06 -9.08
C SER A 50 2.82 -7.05 -10.20
N CYS A 51 2.48 -5.80 -9.87
CA CYS A 51 2.14 -4.78 -10.86
C CYS A 51 3.36 -4.43 -11.72
N ARG A 52 3.28 -4.71 -13.02
CA ARG A 52 4.31 -4.40 -14.03
C ARG A 52 3.61 -3.77 -15.25
N PRO A 53 3.30 -2.46 -15.22
CA PRO A 53 2.61 -1.76 -16.30
C PRO A 53 3.56 -1.50 -17.49
N GLU A 54 4.04 -2.57 -18.09
CA GLU A 54 4.98 -2.58 -19.21
C GLU A 54 4.29 -2.23 -20.53
N GLN A 55 5.00 -1.50 -21.39
CA GLN A 55 4.50 -1.14 -22.72
C GLN A 55 4.28 -2.39 -23.58
N GLY A 56 3.12 -2.47 -24.24
CA GLY A 56 2.77 -3.60 -25.12
C GLY A 56 2.21 -4.82 -24.40
N ARG A 57 2.20 -4.87 -23.05
CA ARG A 57 1.59 -5.96 -22.30
C ARG A 57 0.05 -5.92 -22.41
N PRO A 58 -0.63 -7.05 -22.72
CA PRO A 58 -2.09 -7.09 -22.77
C PRO A 58 -2.74 -6.59 -21.47
N GLY A 59 -3.76 -5.73 -21.60
CA GLY A 59 -4.47 -5.13 -20.47
C GLY A 59 -3.84 -3.85 -19.89
N VAL A 60 -2.62 -3.49 -20.29
CA VAL A 60 -1.98 -2.23 -19.84
C VAL A 60 -2.44 -1.06 -20.71
N ARG A 61 -3.37 -0.26 -20.18
CA ARG A 61 -3.85 0.97 -20.87
C ARG A 61 -2.91 2.16 -20.74
N ARG A 62 -2.15 2.24 -19.65
CA ARG A 62 -1.26 3.36 -19.31
C ARG A 62 0.09 2.82 -18.83
N PRO A 63 1.03 2.52 -19.75
CA PRO A 63 2.33 2.01 -19.37
C PRO A 63 3.10 3.04 -18.56
N ARG A 64 3.98 2.57 -17.67
CA ARG A 64 4.87 3.42 -16.88
C ARG A 64 6.31 2.94 -17.02
N PRO A 65 7.30 3.85 -17.00
CA PRO A 65 8.71 3.47 -16.85
C PRO A 65 8.93 2.66 -15.56
N ARG A 66 9.92 1.76 -15.57
CA ARG A 66 10.27 0.87 -14.44
C ARG A 66 10.42 1.57 -13.07
N PRO A 67 11.00 2.79 -12.97
CA PRO A 67 11.09 3.50 -11.68
C PRO A 67 9.76 3.85 -11.02
N PHE A 68 8.64 3.79 -11.74
CA PHE A 68 7.31 4.07 -11.20
C PHE A 68 6.50 2.79 -10.92
N TRP A 69 7.13 1.62 -11.01
CA TRP A 69 6.44 0.37 -10.70
C TRP A 69 6.52 0.11 -9.19
N PRO A 70 5.43 -0.30 -8.52
CA PRO A 70 5.37 -0.35 -7.05
C PRO A 70 5.95 -1.65 -6.47
N VAL A 71 6.91 -2.25 -7.16
CA VAL A 71 7.35 -3.65 -6.98
C VAL A 71 8.27 -3.82 -5.79
N ASP A 72 8.91 -2.72 -5.42
CA ASP A 72 9.88 -2.50 -4.37
C ASP A 72 9.24 -1.77 -3.17
N ALA A 73 7.91 -1.62 -3.14
CA ALA A 73 7.21 -0.90 -2.08
C ALA A 73 7.57 -1.41 -0.66
N LEU A 74 7.74 -2.72 -0.47
CA LEU A 74 8.17 -3.29 0.81
C LEU A 74 9.63 -2.95 1.16
N LEU A 75 10.51 -2.90 0.17
CA LEU A 75 11.90 -2.47 0.38
C LEU A 75 11.94 -1.01 0.82
N VAL A 76 11.21 -0.14 0.11
CA VAL A 76 11.10 1.28 0.44
C VAL A 76 10.54 1.47 1.85
N ALA A 77 9.45 0.77 2.19
CA ALA A 77 8.83 0.83 3.52
C ALA A 77 9.80 0.40 4.63
N ARG A 78 10.53 -0.70 4.42
CA ARG A 78 11.54 -1.17 5.37
C ARG A 78 12.65 -0.15 5.59
N VAL A 79 13.24 0.36 4.50
CA VAL A 79 14.33 1.35 4.57
C VAL A 79 13.87 2.62 5.30
N LEU A 80 12.66 3.10 5.02
CA LEU A 80 12.10 4.27 5.71
C LEU A 80 11.90 4.01 7.21
N ALA A 81 11.41 2.84 7.60
CA ALA A 81 11.24 2.48 9.00
C ALA A 81 12.59 2.37 9.74
N GLU A 82 13.60 1.80 9.10
CA GLU A 82 14.98 1.71 9.64
C GLU A 82 15.59 3.10 9.79
N LEU A 83 15.47 3.98 8.78
CA LEU A 83 15.96 5.36 8.84
C LEU A 83 15.27 6.18 9.94
N GLY A 84 13.96 6.00 10.14
CA GLY A 84 13.22 6.66 11.21
C GLY A 84 13.63 6.18 12.61
N SER A 85 14.07 4.93 12.73
CA SER A 85 14.50 4.35 14.00
C SER A 85 15.93 4.77 14.41
N MET A 86 16.77 5.18 13.46
CA MET A 86 18.15 5.64 13.72
C MET A 86 18.22 7.10 14.21
N GLY A 87 17.12 7.85 14.16
CA GLY A 87 17.05 9.25 14.62
C GLY A 87 16.69 9.42 16.10
N HIS A 88 16.63 8.33 16.88
CA HIS A 88 16.29 8.31 18.30
C HIS A 88 17.48 7.91 19.17
#